data_AF-A0A924IT59-F1
#
_entry.id   AF-A0A924IT59-F1
#
_cell.length_a   1.000
_cell.length_b   1.000
_cell.length_c   1.000
_cell.angle_alpha   90.00
_cell.angle_beta   90.00
_cell.angle_gamma   90.00
#
_symmetry.space_group_name_H-M   'P 1'
#
loop_
_entity.id
_entity.type
_entity.pdbx_description
1 polymer ?
#
loop_
_entity_poly.entity_id
_entity_poly.type
_entity_poly.pdbx_seq_one_letter_code
_entity_poly.pdbx_strand_id
1 'polypeptide(L)' 'MSPASTRLTLTQLRDWYEAAVIYDVSGGKLLKGTALKGANVIDVSSLPAGVYFIYVKGYEHECKASFVKQ' A
#
# COMPACT_ATOMS: atom_id res chain seq x y z
N MET A 1 -6.73 -20.69 -14.86
CA MET A 1 -7.34 -19.74 -13.92
C MET A 1 -6.30 -18.69 -13.59
N SER A 2 -6.56 -17.41 -13.84
CA SER A 2 -5.69 -16.34 -13.33
C SER A 2 -5.80 -16.32 -11.80
N PRO A 3 -4.69 -16.19 -11.05
CA PRO A 3 -4.77 -16.05 -9.60
C PRO A 3 -5.62 -14.82 -9.26
N ALA A 4 -6.44 -14.93 -8.21
CA ALA A 4 -7.21 -13.79 -7.72
C ALA A 4 -6.21 -12.68 -7.35
N SER A 5 -6.29 -11.54 -8.03
CA SER A 5 -5.45 -10.38 -7.71
C SER A 5 -6.00 -9.74 -6.44
N THR A 6 -5.35 -9.98 -5.30
CA THR A 6 -5.63 -9.26 -4.06
C THR A 6 -5.06 -7.85 -4.20
N ARG A 7 -5.93 -6.85 -4.18
CA ARG A 7 -5.56 -5.46 -4.34
C ARG A 7 -5.89 -4.69 -3.08
N LEU A 8 -4.95 -3.84 -2.67
CA LEU A 8 -5.18 -2.85 -1.65
C LEU A 8 -5.47 -1.51 -2.33
N THR A 9 -6.63 -0.92 -2.03
CA THR A 9 -7.04 0.39 -2.55
C THR A 9 -7.02 1.41 -1.43
N LEU A 10 -6.26 2.49 -1.61
CA LEU A 10 -6.22 3.63 -0.71
C LEU A 10 -7.10 4.74 -1.29
N THR A 11 -8.30 4.93 -0.73
CA THR A 11 -9.41 5.70 -1.33
C THR A 11 -9.55 7.16 -0.90
N GLN A 12 -8.62 7.72 -0.13
CA GLN A 12 -8.73 9.11 0.36
C GLN A 12 -7.40 9.88 0.38
N LEU A 13 -6.60 9.67 -0.65
CA LEU A 13 -5.39 10.44 -0.79
C LEU A 13 -5.76 11.77 -1.43
N ARG A 14 -5.71 12.86 -0.65
CA ARG A 14 -5.70 14.23 -1.20
C ARG A 14 -4.62 14.31 -2.29
N ASP A 15 -4.77 15.21 -3.26
CA ASP A 15 -3.88 15.30 -4.43
C ASP A 15 -2.39 15.57 -4.12
N TRP A 16 -2.02 15.73 -2.85
CA TRP A 16 -0.66 15.97 -2.37
C TRP A 16 0.11 14.71 -1.93
N TYR A 17 -0.47 13.50 -2.09
CA TYR A 17 0.24 12.25 -1.78
C TYR A 17 0.95 11.70 -3.02
N GLU A 18 2.25 11.46 -2.92
CA GLU A 18 3.09 11.07 -4.06
C GLU A 18 3.14 9.54 -4.26
N ALA A 19 3.17 8.79 -3.15
CA ALA A 19 3.25 7.33 -3.20
C ALA A 19 2.87 6.68 -1.86
N ALA A 20 2.44 5.43 -1.96
CA ALA A 20 2.32 4.51 -0.84
C ALA A 20 3.41 3.43 -0.90
N VAL A 21 3.92 3.03 0.26
CA VAL A 21 4.98 2.00 0.37
C VAL A 21 4.54 0.97 1.41
N ILE A 22 4.69 -0.31 1.08
CA ILE A 22 4.40 -1.43 1.98
C ILE A 22 5.71 -1.96 2.57
N TYR A 23 5.67 -2.18 3.88
CA TYR A 23 6.74 -2.77 4.67
C TYR A 23 6.24 -4.03 5.37
N ASP A 24 7.13 -5.01 5.52
CA ASP A 24 6.90 -6.14 6.43
C ASP A 24 7.13 -5.75 7.91
N VAL A 25 6.88 -6.70 8.80
CA VAL A 25 7.07 -6.55 10.26
C VAL A 25 8.52 -6.32 10.68
N SER A 26 9.49 -6.70 9.84
CA SER A 26 10.91 -6.45 10.09
C SER A 26 11.34 -5.04 9.67
N GLY A 27 10.44 -4.26 9.05
CA GLY A 27 10.74 -2.94 8.49
C GLY A 27 11.34 -3.00 7.09
N GLY A 28 11.36 -4.17 6.46
CA GLY A 28 11.80 -4.37 5.07
C GLY A 28 10.78 -3.76 4.10
N LYS A 29 11.25 -2.87 3.21
CA LYS A 29 10.42 -2.31 2.14
C LYS A 29 10.16 -3.38 1.08
N LEU A 30 8.89 -3.69 0.82
CA LEU A 30 8.49 -4.74 -0.13
C LEU A 30 8.00 -4.17 -1.45
N LEU A 31 7.03 -3.26 -1.41
CA LEU A 31 6.32 -2.78 -2.59
C LEU A 31 6.10 -1.27 -2.52
N LYS A 32 6.09 -0.61 -3.69
CA LYS A 32 5.70 0.80 -3.83
C LYS A 32 4.47 0.87 -4.75
N GLY A 33 3.41 1.50 -4.27
CA GLY A 33 2.25 1.86 -5.05
C GLY A 33 2.52 3.05 -5.95
N THR A 34 1.89 3.05 -7.12
CA THR A 34 1.84 4.22 -8.01
C THR A 34 0.58 5.01 -7.67
N ALA A 35 0.75 6.32 -7.45
CA ALA A 35 -0.38 7.22 -7.29
C ALA A 35 -1.11 7.37 -8.62
N LEU A 36 -2.39 6.97 -8.65
CA LEU A 36 -3.34 7.37 -9.67
C LEU A 36 -4.11 8.57 -9.09
N LYS A 37 -4.52 9.54 -9.94
CA LYS A 37 -5.33 10.69 -9.48
C LYS A 37 -6.50 10.18 -8.63
N GLY A 38 -6.51 10.52 -7.34
CA GLY A 38 -7.55 10.16 -6.38
C GLY A 38 -7.44 8.76 -5.72
N ALA A 39 -6.52 7.87 -6.13
CA ALA A 39 -6.34 6.57 -5.48
C ALA A 39 -4.93 5.98 -5.69
N ASN A 40 -4.37 5.34 -4.67
CA ASN A 40 -3.22 4.46 -4.83
C ASN A 40 -3.71 3.01 -4.81
N VAL A 41 -3.37 2.24 -5.86
CA VAL A 41 -3.65 0.80 -5.94
C VAL A 41 -2.33 0.05 -5.84
N ILE A 42 -2.27 -0.92 -4.93
CA ILE A 42 -1.10 -1.79 -4.76
C ILE A 42 -1.54 -3.24 -4.92
N ASP A 43 -0.91 -3.95 -5.85
CA ASP A 43 -1.09 -5.39 -5.97
C ASP A 43 -0.29 -6.08 -4.86
N VAL A 44 -0.99 -6.78 -3.98
CA VAL A 44 -0.42 -7.51 -2.83
C VAL A 44 -0.62 -9.01 -2.97
N SER A 45 -0.99 -9.49 -4.17
CA SER A 45 -1.24 -10.92 -4.42
C SER A 45 -0.02 -11.80 -4.18
N SER A 46 1.19 -11.28 -4.40
CA SER A 46 2.46 -11.99 -4.18
C SER A 46 2.92 -12.01 -2.73
N LEU A 47 2.28 -11.24 -1.83
CA LEU A 47 2.67 -11.21 -0.42
C LEU A 47 2.20 -12.49 0.28
N PRO A 48 3.04 -13.12 1.12
CA PRO A 48 2.59 -14.20 1.99
C PRO A 48 1.52 -13.71 2.99
N ALA A 49 0.85 -14.65 3.66
CA ALA A 49 -0.02 -14.30 4.77
C ALA A 49 0.82 -13.68 5.91
N GLY A 50 0.34 -12.60 6.52
CA GLY A 50 1.11 -11.86 7.49
C GLY A 50 0.58 -10.45 7.79
N VAL A 51 1.27 -9.77 8.71
CA VAL A 51 0.99 -8.37 9.07
C VAL A 51 1.89 -7.45 8.26
N TYR A 52 1.30 -6.39 7.72
CA TYR A 52 2.01 -5.42 6.89
C TYR A 52 1.68 -4.00 7.32
N PHE A 53 2.66 -3.11 7.11
CA PHE A 53 2.52 -1.68 7.37
C PHE A 53 2.55 -0.91 6.05
N ILE A 54 1.62 0.02 5.90
CA ILE A 54 1.54 0.93 4.76
C ILE A 54 1.95 2.30 5.26
N TYR A 55 2.93 2.89 4.61
CA TYR A 55 3.33 4.27 4.81
C TYR A 55 2.99 5.05 3.55
N VAL A 56 2.19 6.10 3.70
CA VAL A 56 1.85 7.02 2.63
C VAL A 56 2.51 8.35 2.93
N LYS A 57 3.37 8.81 2.03
CA LYS A 57 4.05 10.09 2.15
C LYS A 57 3.49 11.07 1.13
N GLY A 58 3.02 12.21 1.63
CA GLY A 58 2.68 13.38 0.83
C GLY A 58 3.61 14.55 1.14
N TYR A 59 3.36 15.67 0.48
CA TYR A 59 4.20 16.86 0.60
C TYR A 59 4.25 17.42 2.04
N GLU A 60 3.10 17.50 2.72
CA GLU A 60 2.98 18.03 4.10
C GLU A 60 2.40 17.03 5.11
N HIS A 61 2.08 15.82 4.65
CA HIS A 61 1.35 14.86 5.46
C HIS A 61 1.91 13.46 5.31
N GLU A 62 1.84 12.72 6.41
CA GLU A 62 2.20 11.31 6.49
C GLU A 62 0.99 10.54 7.02
N CYS A 63 0.69 9.40 6.42
CA CYS A 63 -0.30 8.47 6.96
C CYS A 63 0.31 7.09 7.10
N LYS A 64 0.01 6.44 8.23
CA LYS A 64 0.41 5.08 8.51
C LYS A 64 -0.84 4.23 8.73
N ALA A 65 -0.88 3.07 8.10
CA ALA A 65 -1.92 2.09 8.29
C ALA A 65 -1.28 0.70 8.39
N SER A 66 -2.03 -0.28 8.90
CA SER A 66 -1.63 -1.68 8.86
C SER A 66 -2.78 -2.54 8.35
N PHE A 67 -2.44 -3.69 7.77
CA PHE A 67 -3.40 -4.69 7.36
C PHE A 67 -2.85 -6.09 7.60
N VAL A 68 -3.76 -7.05 7.72
CA VAL A 68 -3.43 -8.47 7.82
C VAL A 68 -3.85 -9.14 6.51
N LYS A 69 -2.89 -9.79 5.84
CA LYS A 69 -3.18 -10.65 4.70
C LYS A 69 -3.44 -12.06 5.20
N GLN A 70 -4.63 -12.58 4.88
CA GLN A 70 -4.98 -13.99 5.08
C GLN A 70 -4.57 -14.85 3.89
#